data_AF-A0A954LKJ5-F1
#
_entry.id   AF-A0A954LKJ5-F1
#
_cell.length_a   1.000
_cell.length_b   1.000
_cell.length_c   1.000
_cell.angle_alpha   90.00
_cell.angle_beta   90.00
_cell.angle_gamma   90.00
#
_symmetry.space_group_name_H-M   'P 1'
#
loop_
_entity.id
_entity.type
_entity.pdbx_description
1 polymer ?
#
loop_
_entity_poly.entity_id
_entity_poly.type
_entity_poly.pdbx_seq_one_letter_code
_entity_poly.pdbx_strand_id
1 'polypeptide(L)'
;MNLPMDLVEFLSVGTQLEYDPDDCDAGVVTLLPLAELKLERFPVETSGQPFFKDDPNHPNVNSYLVLGVNLIASCDDYDPRGLLLWLPIEHRYAAWDDSHCTILVFGEQVTWDDIINNPVPYLEGSLGADGSDAPFESLVPWLSHPYGDEQVYEPQPI
;
A
#
# COMPACT_ATOMS: atom_id res chain seq x y z
N MET A 1 7.99 -1.12 -13.22
CA MET A 1 6.90 -1.53 -12.32
C MET A 1 7.06 -2.97 -11.82
N ASN A 2 7.83 -3.86 -12.48
CA ASN A 2 8.16 -5.22 -11.99
C ASN A 2 6.97 -5.95 -11.35
N LEU A 3 5.83 -5.99 -12.06
CA LEU A 3 4.61 -6.59 -11.52
C LEU A 3 4.77 -8.13 -11.43
N PRO A 4 4.18 -8.77 -10.40
CA PRO A 4 4.08 -10.21 -10.33
C PRO A 4 3.33 -10.80 -11.53
N MET A 5 3.74 -11.98 -11.99
CA MET A 5 3.16 -12.59 -13.19
C MET A 5 1.70 -12.99 -13.00
N ASP A 6 1.37 -13.52 -11.82
CA ASP A 6 0.01 -13.88 -11.39
C ASP A 6 -0.94 -12.67 -11.42
N LEU A 7 -0.50 -11.51 -10.92
CA LEU A 7 -1.23 -10.25 -11.02
C LEU A 7 -1.44 -9.82 -12.48
N VAL A 8 -0.40 -9.89 -13.31
CA VAL A 8 -0.47 -9.51 -14.72
C VAL A 8 -1.46 -10.41 -15.48
N GLU A 9 -1.40 -11.72 -15.28
CA GLU A 9 -2.30 -12.68 -15.88
C GLU A 9 -3.76 -12.39 -15.47
N PHE A 10 -4.02 -12.20 -14.18
CA PHE A 10 -5.35 -11.88 -13.67
C PHE A 10 -5.93 -10.59 -14.28
N LEU A 11 -5.16 -9.49 -14.26
CA LEU A 11 -5.61 -8.21 -14.79
C LEU A 11 -5.74 -8.22 -16.33
N SER A 12 -4.98 -9.05 -17.04
CA SER A 12 -5.05 -9.15 -18.50
C SER A 12 -6.39 -9.71 -19.00
N VAL A 13 -7.08 -10.49 -18.17
CA VAL A 13 -8.41 -11.04 -18.45
C VAL A 13 -9.52 -10.04 -18.12
N GLY A 14 -9.22 -8.99 -17.33
CA GLY A 14 -10.20 -7.98 -16.91
C GLY A 14 -11.08 -8.41 -15.75
N THR A 15 -10.65 -9.42 -14.99
CA THR A 15 -11.37 -9.95 -13.82
C THR A 15 -11.34 -8.95 -12.65
N GLN A 16 -12.34 -9.01 -11.77
CA GLN A 16 -12.44 -8.25 -10.52
C GLN A 16 -12.35 -9.20 -9.31
N LEU A 17 -12.11 -8.66 -8.12
CA LEU A 17 -12.12 -9.47 -6.90
C LEU A 17 -13.55 -9.96 -6.61
N GLU A 18 -13.68 -11.21 -6.17
CA GLU A 18 -14.96 -11.79 -5.76
C GLU A 18 -15.00 -11.93 -4.23
N TYR A 19 -15.92 -11.21 -3.59
CA TYR A 19 -16.14 -11.21 -2.14
C TYR A 19 -17.52 -10.62 -1.84
N ASP A 20 -17.95 -10.68 -0.57
CA ASP A 20 -19.16 -10.00 -0.11
C ASP A 20 -18.82 -8.54 0.28
N PRO A 21 -19.34 -7.51 -0.42
CA PRO A 21 -19.06 -6.12 -0.07
C PRO A 21 -19.58 -5.71 1.30
N ASP A 22 -20.59 -6.40 1.84
CA ASP A 22 -21.12 -6.11 3.18
C ASP A 22 -20.13 -6.55 4.30
N ASP A 23 -19.17 -7.42 3.96
CA ASP A 23 -18.08 -7.85 4.84
C ASP A 23 -16.81 -6.98 4.68
N CYS A 24 -16.83 -5.94 3.84
CA CYS A 24 -15.68 -5.07 3.60
C CYS A 24 -16.03 -3.60 3.86
N ASP A 25 -15.31 -2.95 4.76
CA ASP A 25 -15.51 -1.52 5.07
C ASP A 25 -15.36 -0.64 3.82
N ALA A 26 -14.45 -1.00 2.89
CA ALA A 26 -14.29 -0.30 1.62
C ALA A 26 -15.45 -0.49 0.63
N GLY A 27 -16.42 -1.37 0.93
CA GLY A 27 -17.55 -1.70 0.07
C GLY A 27 -17.12 -2.35 -1.24
N VAL A 28 -17.73 -1.91 -2.35
CA VAL A 28 -17.44 -2.43 -3.69
C VAL A 28 -16.16 -1.81 -4.24
N VAL A 29 -15.13 -2.62 -4.39
CA VAL A 29 -13.83 -2.23 -4.91
C VAL A 29 -13.72 -2.62 -6.38
N THR A 30 -13.20 -1.71 -7.20
CA THR A 30 -12.87 -1.95 -8.61
C THR A 30 -11.36 -1.87 -8.80
N LEU A 31 -10.77 -2.86 -9.45
CA LEU A 31 -9.35 -2.87 -9.82
C LEU A 31 -9.08 -1.99 -11.04
N LEU A 32 -7.92 -1.33 -11.05
CA LEU A 32 -7.41 -0.66 -12.25
C LEU A 32 -7.08 -1.68 -13.33
N PRO A 33 -7.39 -1.40 -14.61
CA PRO A 33 -6.93 -2.25 -15.70
C PRO A 33 -5.41 -2.15 -15.84
N LEU A 34 -4.79 -3.24 -16.32
CA LEU A 34 -3.33 -3.34 -16.47
C LEU A 34 -2.70 -2.15 -17.22
N ALA A 35 -3.39 -1.61 -18.22
CA ALA A 35 -2.92 -0.49 -19.04
C ALA A 35 -2.92 0.87 -18.31
N GLU A 36 -3.64 0.99 -17.19
CA GLU A 36 -3.74 2.21 -16.39
C GLU A 36 -2.85 2.17 -15.14
N LEU A 37 -2.25 1.02 -14.83
CA LEU A 37 -1.27 0.92 -13.77
C LEU A 37 -0.09 1.85 -14.05
N LYS A 38 0.24 2.65 -13.04
CA LYS A 38 1.32 3.63 -13.09
C LYS A 38 2.09 3.61 -11.77
N LEU A 39 3.34 4.02 -11.85
CA LEU A 39 4.16 4.21 -10.67
C LEU A 39 3.82 5.56 -10.04
N GLU A 40 3.46 5.55 -8.77
CA GLU A 40 3.11 6.71 -7.98
C GLU A 40 4.04 6.86 -6.78
N ARG A 41 4.01 8.03 -6.15
CA ARG A 41 4.75 8.33 -4.93
C ARG A 41 3.76 8.45 -3.76
N PHE A 42 4.02 7.70 -2.70
CA PHE A 42 3.25 7.67 -1.47
C PHE A 42 4.11 8.23 -0.34
N PRO A 43 3.65 9.28 0.37
CA PRO A 43 4.40 9.79 1.51
C PRO A 43 4.33 8.81 2.68
N VAL A 44 5.49 8.52 3.25
CA VAL A 44 5.64 7.70 4.44
C VAL A 44 6.29 8.54 5.53
N GLU A 45 5.50 8.90 6.53
CA GLU A 45 5.96 9.69 7.67
C GLU A 45 6.64 8.81 8.72
N THR A 46 7.79 9.27 9.19
CA THR A 46 8.59 8.54 10.18
C THR A 46 8.27 8.97 11.60
N SER A 47 7.82 10.22 11.83
CA SER A 47 7.64 10.80 13.17
C SER A 47 6.64 10.07 14.07
N GLY A 48 5.64 9.40 13.50
CA GLY A 48 4.65 8.60 14.24
C GLY A 48 5.08 7.15 14.49
N GLN A 49 6.22 6.71 13.95
CA GLN A 49 6.63 5.31 13.96
C GLN A 49 7.56 4.98 15.12
N PRO A 50 7.52 3.75 15.68
CA PRO A 50 8.38 3.38 16.82
C PRO A 50 9.88 3.46 16.50
N PHE A 51 10.25 3.34 15.22
CA PHE A 51 11.62 3.36 14.72
C PHE A 51 12.15 4.75 14.35
N PHE A 52 11.39 5.84 14.53
CA PHE A 52 11.73 7.17 14.00
C PHE A 52 13.12 7.70 14.40
N LYS A 53 13.65 7.27 15.56
CA LYS A 53 14.96 7.69 16.06
C LYS A 53 16.14 7.04 15.32
N ASP A 54 15.89 5.94 14.61
CA ASP A 54 16.88 5.21 13.84
C ASP A 54 17.00 5.76 12.41
N ASP A 55 16.14 6.70 12.03
CA ASP A 55 16.19 7.38 10.75
C ASP A 55 17.49 8.21 10.65
N PRO A 56 18.37 7.93 9.66
CA PRO A 56 19.64 8.65 9.52
C PRO A 56 19.47 10.15 9.21
N ASN A 57 18.29 10.57 8.77
CA ASN A 57 17.98 11.95 8.46
C ASN A 57 17.15 12.64 9.56
N HIS A 58 16.73 11.93 10.62
CA HIS A 58 16.05 12.54 11.76
C HIS A 58 16.98 13.52 12.50
N PRO A 59 16.49 14.69 12.96
CA PRO A 59 15.10 15.16 12.92
C PRO A 59 14.77 16.05 11.70
N ASN A 60 15.65 16.10 10.70
CA ASN A 60 15.53 17.05 9.59
C ASN A 60 14.53 16.58 8.52
N VAL A 61 14.33 15.28 8.42
CA VAL A 61 13.40 14.63 7.51
C VAL A 61 12.40 13.85 8.33
N ASN A 62 11.12 14.09 8.05
CA ASN A 62 10.02 13.38 8.71
C ASN A 62 9.21 12.53 7.73
N SER A 63 9.56 12.52 6.45
CA SER A 63 8.80 11.83 5.41
C SER A 63 9.67 11.39 4.24
N TYR A 64 9.37 10.21 3.70
CA TYR A 64 9.96 9.67 2.48
C TYR A 64 8.89 9.50 1.42
N LEU A 65 9.22 9.72 0.15
CA LEU A 65 8.33 9.37 -0.96
C LEU A 65 8.66 7.96 -1.46
N VAL A 66 7.80 7.01 -1.13
CA VAL A 66 7.91 5.60 -1.52
C VAL A 66 7.23 5.38 -2.85
N LEU A 67 7.91 4.66 -3.76
CA LEU A 67 7.34 4.29 -5.05
C LEU A 67 6.42 3.08 -4.91
N GLY A 68 5.18 3.20 -5.39
CA GLY A 68 4.19 2.12 -5.37
C GLY A 68 3.30 2.15 -6.60
N VAL A 69 2.66 1.02 -6.91
CA VAL A 69 1.65 0.90 -7.96
C VAL A 69 0.30 0.70 -7.28
N ASN A 70 -0.59 1.68 -7.41
CA ASN A 70 -1.96 1.57 -6.96
C ASN A 70 -2.73 0.56 -7.83
N LEU A 71 -3.44 -0.37 -7.19
CA LEU A 71 -4.21 -1.40 -7.88
C LEU A 71 -5.71 -1.09 -7.91
N ILE A 72 -6.20 -0.14 -7.11
CA ILE A 72 -7.63 0.14 -6.96
C ILE A 72 -8.06 1.39 -7.74
N ALA A 73 -9.07 1.26 -8.60
CA ALA A 73 -9.65 2.37 -9.36
C ALA A 73 -10.68 3.15 -8.55
N SER A 74 -11.53 2.45 -7.80
CA SER A 74 -12.60 3.04 -6.99
C SER A 74 -13.02 2.10 -5.86
N CYS A 75 -13.58 2.69 -4.81
CA CYS A 75 -14.31 2.05 -3.73
C CYS A 75 -15.50 2.95 -3.33
N ASP A 76 -16.35 2.53 -2.40
CA ASP A 76 -17.56 3.27 -2.07
C ASP A 76 -17.30 4.47 -1.15
N ASP A 77 -16.80 4.21 0.07
CA ASP A 77 -16.80 5.22 1.16
C ASP A 77 -15.42 5.82 1.48
N TYR A 78 -14.36 5.41 0.77
CA TYR A 78 -12.96 5.76 1.07
C TYR A 78 -12.22 6.33 -0.16
N ASP A 79 -11.01 6.86 0.04
CA ASP A 79 -10.10 7.12 -1.08
C ASP A 79 -9.54 5.77 -1.57
N PRO A 80 -9.75 5.38 -2.83
CA PRO A 80 -9.20 4.14 -3.36
C PRO A 80 -7.67 4.11 -3.39
N ARG A 81 -7.03 5.29 -3.38
CA ARG A 81 -5.58 5.41 -3.50
C ARG A 81 -4.90 4.84 -2.27
N GLY A 82 -4.14 3.76 -2.47
CA GLY A 82 -3.37 3.16 -1.39
C GLY A 82 -4.04 1.98 -0.70
N LEU A 83 -5.34 1.72 -0.93
CA LEU A 83 -6.03 0.57 -0.34
C LEU A 83 -5.34 -0.76 -0.66
N LEU A 84 -4.83 -0.90 -1.89
CA LEU A 84 -4.02 -2.03 -2.29
C LEU A 84 -2.90 -1.59 -3.24
N LEU A 85 -1.67 -1.88 -2.84
CA LEU A 85 -0.44 -1.47 -3.51
C LEU A 85 0.43 -2.66 -3.87
N TRP A 86 1.14 -2.53 -4.99
CA TRP A 86 2.35 -3.28 -5.25
C TRP A 86 3.58 -2.38 -5.08
N LEU A 87 4.52 -2.79 -4.24
CA LEU A 87 5.78 -2.09 -4.01
C LEU A 87 6.90 -2.71 -4.85
N PRO A 88 7.35 -2.07 -5.94
CA PRO A 88 8.28 -2.67 -6.90
C PRO A 88 9.74 -2.71 -6.43
N ILE A 89 10.09 -2.08 -5.30
CA ILE A 89 11.43 -2.16 -4.71
C ILE A 89 11.46 -3.31 -3.69
N GLU A 90 10.43 -3.41 -2.85
CA GLU A 90 10.25 -4.45 -1.85
C GLU A 90 9.80 -5.79 -2.44
N HIS A 91 9.24 -5.76 -3.66
CA HIS A 91 8.56 -6.89 -4.31
C HIS A 91 7.45 -7.49 -3.43
N ARG A 92 6.66 -6.63 -2.80
CA ARG A 92 5.60 -7.03 -1.86
C ARG A 92 4.33 -6.22 -2.06
N TYR A 93 3.21 -6.82 -1.71
CA TYR A 93 1.94 -6.13 -1.60
C TYR A 93 1.87 -5.35 -0.29
N ALA A 94 1.09 -4.27 -0.30
CA ALA A 94 0.95 -3.40 0.85
C ALA A 94 -0.37 -2.62 0.80
N ALA A 95 -0.68 -1.95 1.89
CA ALA A 95 -1.69 -0.90 1.95
C ALA A 95 -1.05 0.39 2.48
N TRP A 96 -1.50 1.54 2.00
CA TRP A 96 -1.09 2.86 2.48
C TRP A 96 -2.24 3.49 3.26
N ASP A 97 -1.97 3.74 4.53
CA ASP A 97 -2.82 4.49 5.43
C ASP A 97 -2.53 5.98 5.20
N ASP A 98 -3.47 6.67 4.58
CA ASP A 98 -3.38 8.09 4.24
C ASP A 98 -3.48 9.00 5.48
N SER A 99 -4.23 8.55 6.49
CA SER A 99 -4.50 9.26 7.73
C SER A 99 -3.26 9.33 8.62
N HIS A 100 -2.45 8.28 8.63
CA HIS A 100 -1.17 8.24 9.33
C HIS A 100 0.03 8.44 8.41
N CYS A 101 -0.18 8.48 7.09
CA CYS A 101 0.87 8.45 6.07
C CYS A 101 1.86 7.31 6.30
N THR A 102 1.37 6.07 6.48
CA THR A 102 2.21 4.89 6.70
C THR A 102 1.90 3.80 5.69
N ILE A 103 2.90 2.98 5.37
CA ILE A 103 2.70 1.80 4.52
C ILE A 103 2.80 0.55 5.39
N LEU A 104 1.77 -0.28 5.30
CA LEU A 104 1.68 -1.60 5.92
C LEU A 104 2.00 -2.65 4.87
N VAL A 105 3.17 -3.25 4.97
CA VAL A 105 3.63 -4.26 4.02
C VAL A 105 3.11 -5.63 4.43
N PHE A 106 2.49 -6.34 3.50
CA PHE A 106 1.96 -7.68 3.73
C PHE A 106 3.11 -8.69 3.82
N GLY A 107 2.91 -9.80 4.52
CA GLY A 107 3.95 -10.82 4.75
C GLY A 107 4.69 -11.24 3.46
N GLU A 108 5.97 -11.59 3.58
CA GLU A 108 6.86 -11.88 2.43
C GLU A 108 6.35 -12.97 1.47
N GLN A 109 5.49 -13.86 1.95
CA GLN A 109 4.95 -14.98 1.18
C GLN A 109 3.57 -14.69 0.56
N VAL A 110 3.00 -13.50 0.79
CA VAL A 110 1.68 -13.14 0.26
C VAL A 110 1.77 -12.98 -1.26
N THR A 111 0.99 -13.78 -1.97
CA THR A 111 0.86 -13.79 -3.43
C THR A 111 -0.41 -13.10 -3.89
N TRP A 112 -0.55 -12.86 -5.21
CA TRP A 112 -1.84 -12.39 -5.73
C TRP A 112 -2.93 -13.45 -5.52
N ASP A 113 -2.56 -14.72 -5.65
CA ASP A 113 -3.48 -15.84 -5.42
C ASP A 113 -4.04 -15.84 -3.99
N ASP A 114 -3.26 -15.46 -2.99
CA ASP A 114 -3.76 -15.33 -1.61
C ASP A 114 -4.78 -14.19 -1.50
N ILE A 115 -4.54 -13.08 -2.20
CA ILE A 115 -5.41 -11.91 -2.20
C ILE A 115 -6.75 -12.23 -2.89
N ILE A 116 -6.74 -12.89 -4.05
CA ILE A 116 -8.00 -13.23 -4.74
C ILE A 116 -8.83 -14.26 -3.96
N ASN A 117 -8.18 -15.16 -3.22
CA ASN A 117 -8.87 -16.21 -2.45
C ASN A 117 -9.48 -15.67 -1.15
N ASN A 118 -8.97 -14.56 -0.62
CA ASN A 118 -9.49 -13.92 0.57
C ASN A 118 -9.14 -12.41 0.58
N PRO A 119 -9.84 -11.57 -0.20
CA PRO A 119 -9.41 -10.19 -0.46
C PRO A 119 -9.65 -9.23 0.70
N VAL A 120 -10.70 -9.45 1.50
CA VAL A 120 -11.16 -8.51 2.53
C VAL A 120 -10.03 -8.08 3.49
N PRO A 121 -9.24 -8.97 4.11
CA PRO A 121 -8.17 -8.56 5.02
C PRO A 121 -7.08 -7.70 4.37
N TYR A 122 -6.88 -7.83 3.05
CA TYR A 122 -5.89 -7.06 2.31
C TYR A 122 -6.43 -5.70 1.86
N LEU A 123 -7.72 -5.62 1.52
CA LEU A 123 -8.40 -4.36 1.19
C LEU A 123 -8.55 -3.45 2.42
N GLU A 124 -8.71 -4.05 3.59
CA GLU A 124 -8.85 -3.34 4.87
C GLU A 124 -7.52 -3.09 5.58
N GLY A 125 -6.39 -3.49 4.96
CA GLY A 125 -5.07 -3.36 5.56
C GLY A 125 -4.79 -1.93 6.06
N SER A 126 -5.14 -0.91 5.25
CA SER A 126 -4.97 0.51 5.61
C SER A 126 -6.05 1.06 6.53
N LEU A 127 -7.16 0.36 6.73
CA LEU A 127 -8.32 0.83 7.52
C LEU A 127 -8.19 0.48 9.01
N GLY A 128 -7.06 -0.13 9.39
CA GLY A 128 -6.82 -0.56 10.76
C GLY A 128 -7.60 -1.82 11.08
N ALA A 129 -7.35 -2.88 10.28
CA ALA A 129 -7.78 -4.25 10.52
C ALA A 129 -7.95 -4.48 12.03
N ASP A 130 -9.19 -4.71 12.44
CA ASP A 130 -9.72 -4.72 13.81
C ASP A 130 -9.19 -5.87 14.69
N GLY A 131 -7.96 -6.32 14.41
CA GLY A 131 -7.31 -7.45 15.06
C GLY A 131 -7.27 -8.71 14.21
N SER A 132 -7.54 -8.66 12.90
CA SER A 132 -7.32 -9.82 12.03
C SER A 132 -5.81 -10.05 11.81
N ASP A 133 -5.33 -11.24 12.18
CA ASP A 133 -3.95 -11.75 12.25
C ASP A 133 -3.12 -11.76 10.93
N ALA A 134 -3.31 -10.81 10.01
CA ALA A 134 -2.39 -10.67 8.89
C ALA A 134 -1.08 -10.03 9.39
N PRO A 135 0.10 -10.63 9.11
CA PRO A 135 1.39 -10.12 9.58
C PRO A 135 1.76 -8.88 8.76
N PHE A 136 1.15 -7.76 9.11
CA PHE A 136 1.53 -6.45 8.60
C PHE A 136 2.74 -5.96 9.37
N GLU A 137 3.70 -5.41 8.65
CA GLU A 137 4.77 -4.64 9.25
C GLU A 137 4.82 -3.25 8.62
N SER A 138 5.10 -2.26 9.44
CA SER A 138 5.29 -0.89 8.96
C SER A 138 6.57 -0.83 8.13
N LEU A 139 6.48 -0.29 6.91
CA LEU A 139 7.63 -0.08 6.05
C LEU A 139 8.63 0.87 6.71
N VAL A 140 9.91 0.48 6.75
CA VAL A 140 11.03 1.35 7.14
C VAL A 140 11.61 1.98 5.88
N PRO A 141 11.26 3.22 5.52
CA PRO A 141 11.47 3.71 4.16
C PRO A 141 12.95 3.95 3.83
N TRP A 142 13.76 4.43 4.76
CA TRP A 142 15.15 4.83 4.49
C TRP A 142 16.11 3.67 4.19
N LEU A 143 15.70 2.41 4.39
CA LEU A 143 16.50 1.25 4.02
C LEU A 143 16.57 1.05 2.50
N SER A 144 15.53 1.47 1.78
CA SER A 144 15.36 1.18 0.35
C SER A 144 15.01 2.40 -0.49
N HIS A 145 14.56 3.50 0.14
CA HIS A 145 14.17 4.73 -0.53
C HIS A 145 15.07 5.88 -0.03
N PRO A 146 16.20 6.15 -0.70
CA PRO A 146 17.11 7.20 -0.26
C PRO A 146 16.45 8.57 -0.33
N TYR A 147 16.68 9.38 0.69
CA TYR A 147 16.23 10.77 0.69
C TYR A 147 16.98 11.60 -0.35
N GLY A 148 16.28 12.45 -1.09
CA GLY A 148 16.87 13.29 -2.13
C GLY A 148 15.97 14.43 -2.58
N ASP A 149 16.50 15.31 -3.42
CA ASP A 149 15.87 16.58 -3.82
C ASP A 149 14.50 16.44 -4.53
N GLU A 150 14.18 15.25 -5.04
CA GLU A 150 12.88 14.94 -5.64
C GLU A 150 11.81 14.49 -4.62
N GLN A 151 12.16 14.37 -3.34
CA GLN A 151 11.27 13.94 -2.25
C GLN A 151 10.61 15.13 -1.52
N VAL A 152 10.06 16.09 -2.29
CA VAL A 152 9.36 17.25 -1.71
C VAL A 152 7.94 16.83 -1.31
N TYR A 153 7.74 16.61 -0.01
CA TYR A 153 6.44 16.47 0.64
C TYR A 153 6.45 17.36 1.89
N GLU A 154 5.34 18.05 2.15
CA GLU A 154 5.15 18.78 3.40
C GLU A 154 4.46 17.83 4.38
N PRO A 155 5.14 17.40 5.47
CA PRO A 155 4.55 16.51 6.46
C PRO A 155 3.25 17.07 7.05
N GLN A 156 2.33 16.17 7.44
CA GLN A 156 1.12 16.56 8.14
C GLN A 156 1.48 17.29 9.45
N PRO A 157 0.71 18.31 9.84
CA PRO A 157 0.89 18.94 11.14
C PRO A 157 0.60 17.92 12.26
N ILE A 158 1.53 17.82 13.21
CA ILE A 158 1.42 16.99 14.43
C ILE A 158 0.28 17.51 15.34
#